data_AF-A0A931WFF3-F1
#
_entry.id   AF-A0A931WFF3-F1
#
_cell.length_a   1.000
_cell.length_b   1.000
_cell.length_c   1.000
_cell.angle_alpha   90.00
_cell.angle_beta   90.00
_cell.angle_gamma   90.00
#
_symmetry.space_group_name_H-M   'P 1'
#
loop_
_entity.id
_entity.type
_entity.pdbx_description
1 polymer ?
#
loop_
_entity_poly.entity_id
_entity_poly.type
_entity_poly.pdbx_seq_one_letter_code
_entity_poly.pdbx_strand_id
1 'polypeptide(L)' 'MSKDKNQHFILENLFNSKVRVKVLKFLFRNYPTNIGAADLARRIQEPPVAVRKEIKELQEIGLINKV' A
#
# COMPACT_ATOMS: atom_id res chain seq x y z
N MET A 1 16.42 -27.19 11.56
CA MET A 1 15.27 -26.32 11.90
C MET A 1 14.88 -25.51 10.67
N SER A 2 13.86 -25.94 9.93
CA SER A 2 13.32 -25.16 8.82
C SER A 2 12.62 -23.93 9.38
N LYS A 3 13.17 -22.74 9.14
CA LYS A 3 12.42 -21.50 9.33
C LYS A 3 11.27 -21.54 8.33
N ASP A 4 10.06 -21.67 8.84
CA ASP A 4 8.84 -21.63 8.06
C ASP A 4 8.76 -20.28 7.34
N LYS A 5 9.00 -20.27 6.02
CA LYS A 5 9.14 -19.05 5.19
C LYS A 5 7.82 -18.31 4.96
N ASN A 6 6.73 -18.71 5.62
CA ASN A 6 5.38 -18.24 5.34
C ASN A 6 4.86 -17.09 6.23
N GLN A 7 5.63 -16.59 7.19
CA GLN A 7 5.08 -15.64 8.19
C GLN A 7 4.94 -14.17 7.73
N HIS A 8 5.44 -13.78 6.56
CA HIS A 8 5.50 -12.35 6.17
C HIS A 8 4.42 -11.85 5.21
N PHE A 9 3.52 -12.71 4.73
CA PHE A 9 2.50 -12.36 3.73
C PHE A 9 1.08 -12.20 4.30
N ILE A 10 0.91 -12.21 5.62
CA ILE A 10 -0.43 -12.16 6.26
C ILE A 10 -1.26 -10.96 5.77
N LEU A 11 -0.66 -9.77 5.71
CA LEU A 11 -1.35 -8.58 5.22
C LEU A 11 -1.58 -8.62 3.70
N GLU A 12 -0.62 -9.14 2.94
CA GLU A 12 -0.76 -9.25 1.48
C GLU A 12 -1.89 -10.22 1.11
N ASN A 13 -2.02 -11.31 1.88
CA ASN A 13 -3.10 -12.28 1.76
C ASN A 13 -4.45 -11.70 2.21
N LEU A 14 -4.49 -10.97 3.33
CA LEU A 14 -5.70 -10.33 3.85
C LEU A 14 -6.28 -9.32 2.86
N PHE A 15 -5.42 -8.52 2.24
CA PHE A 15 -5.82 -7.51 1.27
C PHE A 15 -5.88 -8.05 -0.17
N ASN A 16 -5.45 -9.29 -0.40
CA ASN A 16 -5.22 -9.91 -1.70
C ASN A 16 -4.45 -9.00 -2.69
N SER A 17 -3.62 -8.10 -2.16
CA SER A 17 -2.89 -7.09 -2.92
C SER A 17 -1.64 -6.67 -2.18
N LYS A 18 -0.50 -6.96 -2.79
CA LYS A 18 0.82 -6.52 -2.31
C LYS A 18 0.99 -5.00 -2.42
N VAL A 19 0.45 -4.40 -3.48
CA VAL A 19 0.54 -2.95 -3.74
C VAL A 19 -0.24 -2.20 -2.66
N ARG A 20 -1.43 -2.68 -2.28
CA ARG A 20 -2.24 -2.08 -1.21
C ARG A 20 -1.49 -2.01 0.10
N VAL A 21 -0.84 -3.09 0.50
CA VAL A 21 -0.05 -3.14 1.75
C VAL A 21 1.13 -2.17 1.70
N LYS A 22 1.81 -2.05 0.56
CA LYS A 22 2.90 -1.07 0.38
C LYS A 22 2.39 0.37 0.48
N VAL A 23 1.27 0.68 -0.16
CA VAL A 23 0.61 1.99 -0.09
C VAL A 23 0.28 2.32 1.36
N LEU A 24 -0.42 1.42 2.07
CA LEU A 24 -0.80 1.62 3.47
C LEU A 24 0.43 1.78 4.37
N LYS A 25 1.43 0.90 4.25
CA LYS A 25 2.68 1.00 5.03
C LYS A 25 3.36 2.35 4.83
N PHE A 26 3.39 2.86 3.60
CA PHE A 26 3.98 4.16 3.32
C PHE A 26 3.16 5.29 3.97
N LEU A 27 1.85 5.31 3.76
CA LEU A 27 0.98 6.37 4.26
C LEU A 27 0.96 6.44 5.78
N PHE A 28 0.85 5.30 6.48
CA PHE A 28 0.87 5.28 7.94
C PHE A 28 2.22 5.64 8.53
N ARG A 29 3.33 5.25 7.89
CA ARG A 29 4.68 5.55 8.40
C ARG A 29 5.09 7.01 8.21
N ASN A 30 4.51 7.70 7.23
CA ASN A 30 4.87 9.08 6.91
C ASN A 30 3.74 10.07 7.23
N TYR A 31 2.78 9.71 8.09
CA TYR A 31 1.69 10.61 8.45
C TYR A 31 2.19 11.79 9.31
N PRO A 32 1.76 13.05 9.04
CA PRO A 32 0.93 13.48 7.90
C PRO A 32 1.76 13.61 6.63
N THR A 33 1.26 13.06 5.52
CA THR A 33 1.90 13.12 4.21
C THR A 33 0.96 13.77 3.21
N ASN A 34 1.49 14.64 2.37
CA ASN A 34 0.81 15.22 1.22
C ASN A 34 1.66 14.87 -0.01
N ILE A 35 1.36 13.74 -0.65
CA ILE A 35 2.16 13.16 -1.74
C ILE A 35 1.24 12.73 -2.88
N GLY A 36 1.55 13.17 -4.10
CA GLY A 36 0.81 12.72 -5.26
C GLY A 36 0.97 11.21 -5.51
N ALA A 37 -0.05 10.57 -6.09
CA ALA A 37 -0.01 9.14 -6.43
C ALA A 37 1.19 8.73 -7.31
N ALA A 38 1.68 9.64 -8.16
CA ALA A 38 2.85 9.41 -9.01
C ALA A 38 4.18 9.39 -8.21
N ASP A 39 4.29 10.24 -7.19
CA ASP A 39 5.44 10.28 -6.29
C ASP A 39 5.41 9.10 -5.32
N LEU A 40 4.22 8.74 -4.83
CA LEU A 40 4.03 7.53 -4.04
C LEU A 40 4.49 6.31 -4.81
N ALA A 41 4.04 6.14 -6.06
CA ALA A 41 4.42 5.04 -6.93
C ALA A 41 5.93 4.92 -7.12
N ARG A 42 6.62 6.06 -7.32
CA ARG A 42 8.09 6.11 -7.38
C ARG A 42 8.75 5.65 -6.08
N ARG A 43 8.23 6.08 -4.93
CA ARG A 43 8.80 5.71 -3.62
C ARG A 43 8.60 4.24 -3.25
N ILE A 44 7.45 3.67 -3.58
CA ILE A 44 7.16 2.24 -3.29
C ILE A 44 7.60 1.30 -4.43
N GLN A 45 8.13 1.86 -5.52
CA GLN A 45 8.61 1.16 -6.71
C GLN A 45 7.54 0.25 -7.32
N GLU A 46 6.34 0.80 -7.50
CA GLU A 46 5.20 0.10 -8.10
C GLU A 46 4.66 0.87 -9.31
N PRO A 47 3.95 0.20 -10.25
CA PRO A 47 3.36 0.86 -11.39
C PRO A 47 2.37 1.97 -10.98
N PRO A 48 2.47 3.20 -11.52
CA PRO A 48 1.59 4.30 -11.14
C PRO A 48 0.10 4.00 -11.31
N VAL A 49 -0.26 3.20 -12.32
CA VAL A 49 -1.65 2.78 -12.56
C VAL A 49 -2.17 1.90 -11.43
N ALA A 50 -1.37 0.94 -10.97
CA ALA A 50 -1.73 0.07 -9.85
C ALA A 50 -1.89 0.87 -8.56
N VAL A 51 -0.96 1.79 -8.29
CA VAL A 51 -1.00 2.65 -7.09
C VAL A 51 -2.23 3.56 -7.10
N ARG A 52 -2.57 4.16 -8.25
CA ARG A 52 -3.79 4.99 -8.37
C ARG A 52 -5.06 4.17 -8.12
N LYS A 53 -5.15 2.97 -8.68
CA LYS A 53 -6.28 2.07 -8.46
C LYS A 53 -6.43 1.76 -6.96
N GLU A 54 -5.35 1.36 -6.31
CA GLU A 54 -5.36 1.03 -4.88
C GLU A 54 -5.69 2.23 -4.00
N ILE A 55 -5.15 3.43 -4.29
CA ILE A 55 -5.53 4.66 -3.57
C ILE A 55 -7.03 4.90 -3.69
N LYS A 56 -7.60 4.77 -4.89
CA LYS A 56 -9.03 4.98 -5.09
C LYS A 56 -9.87 3.98 -4.31
N GLU A 57 -9.51 2.69 -4.36
CA GLU A 57 -10.19 1.65 -3.60
C GLU A 57 -10.06 1.87 -2.08
N LEU A 58 -8.89 2.31 -1.61
CA LEU A 58 -8.65 2.65 -0.20
C LEU A 58 -9.45 3.87 0.26
N GLN A 59 -9.70 4.84 -0.64
CA GLN A 59 -10.59 5.98 -0.39
C GLN A 59 -12.06 5.55 -0.34
N GLU A 60 -12.48 4.68 -1.26
CA GLU A 60 -13.85 4.16 -1.33
C GLU A 60 -14.23 3.36 -0.06
N ILE A 61 -13.31 2.59 0.51
CA ILE A 61 -13.52 1.88 1.78
C ILE A 61 -13.32 2.78 3.03
N GLY A 62 -12.96 4.06 2.86
CA GLY A 62 -12.79 5.01 3.96
C GLY A 62 -11.52 4.82 4.80
N LEU A 63 -10.54 4.05 4.33
CA LEU A 63 -9.29 3.82 5.06
C LEU A 63 -8.31 4.99 4.94
N ILE A 64 -8.42 5.77 3.85
CA ILE A 64 -7.64 6.98 3.62
C ILE A 64 -8.55 8.11 3.15
N ASN A 65 -8.37 9.32 3.69
CA ASN A 65 -9.21 10.47 3.34
C ASN A 65 -8.62 11.31 2.21
N LYS A 66 -7.33 11.67 2.33
CA LYS A 66 -6.58 12.44 1.32
C LYS A 66 -5.13 11.96 1.29
N VAL A 67 -4.55 11.97 0.10
CA VAL A 67 -3.14 11.64 -0.17
C VAL A 67 -2.49 12.82 -0.87
#